data_AF-A0A959NWA2-F1
#
_entry.id   AF-A0A959NWA2-F1
#
_cell.length_a   1.000
_cell.length_b   1.000
_cell.length_c   1.000
_cell.angle_alpha   90.00
_cell.angle_beta   90.00
_cell.angle_gamma   90.00
#
_symmetry.space_group_name_H-M   'P 1'
#
loop_
_entity.id
_entity.type
_entity.pdbx_description
1 polymer ?
#
loop_
_entity_poly.entity_id
_entity_poly.type
_entity_poly.pdbx_seq_one_letter_code
_entity_poly.pdbx_strand_id
1 'polypeptide(L)'
;MFALVEIGGHQFKVSSNDEIFVYKLDGKEGDKITFDKVLLVSDATGTKVGTPKVDGVVVSATIVEQLKDDKVIVFKKKRRK
;
A
#
# COMPACT_ATOMS: atom_id res chain seq x y z
N MET A 1 6.14 12.73 9.61
CA MET A 1 7.01 11.64 9.13
C MET A 1 6.19 10.79 8.20
N PHE A 2 6.67 10.54 6.98
CA PHE A 2 6.00 9.65 6.03
C PHE A 2 7.02 8.72 5.37
N ALA A 3 6.54 7.60 4.87
CA ALA A 3 7.32 6.63 4.12
C ALA A 3 6.64 6.33 2.77
N LEU A 4 7.44 5.95 1.77
CA LEU A 4 6.94 5.32 0.54
C LEU A 4 7.24 3.83 0.62
N VAL A 5 6.19 3.02 0.56
CA VAL A 5 6.27 1.56 0.71
C VAL A 5 5.70 0.90 -0.54
N GLU A 6 6.33 -0.17 -0.98
CA GLU A 6 5.81 -1.02 -2.06
C GLU A 6 4.89 -2.10 -1.47
N ILE A 7 3.61 -2.07 -1.82
CA ILE A 7 2.60 -3.03 -1.39
C ILE A 7 1.92 -3.59 -2.65
N GLY A 8 1.97 -4.91 -2.83
CA GLY A 8 1.34 -5.57 -3.99
C GLY A 8 1.83 -5.09 -5.36
N GLY A 9 3.08 -4.60 -5.44
CA GLY A 9 3.68 -4.06 -6.68
C GLY A 9 3.38 -2.58 -6.96
N HIS A 10 2.65 -1.91 -6.08
CA HIS A 10 2.35 -0.48 -6.17
C HIS A 10 2.96 0.30 -5.01
N GLN A 11 3.27 1.58 -5.23
CA GLN A 11 3.88 2.43 -4.21
C GLN A 11 2.81 3.27 -3.51
N PHE A 12 2.85 3.27 -2.18
CA PHE A 12 1.94 4.03 -1.34
C PHE A 12 2.73 4.96 -0.42
N LYS A 13 2.25 6.20 -0.31
CA LYS A 13 2.72 7.13 0.71
C LYS A 13 1.93 6.85 1.99
N VAL A 14 2.63 6.56 3.07
CA VAL A 14 2.03 6.21 4.37
C VAL A 14 2.61 7.07 5.49
N SER A 15 1.76 7.41 6.45
CA SER A 15 2.14 8.05 7.72
C SER A 15 1.65 7.19 8.88
N SER A 16 2.10 7.51 10.09
CA SER A 16 1.64 6.80 11.29
C SER A 16 0.13 7.01 11.47
N ASN A 17 -0.61 5.91 11.71
CA ASN A 17 -2.06 5.87 11.89
C ASN A 17 -2.90 6.18 10.64
N ASP A 18 -2.30 6.18 9.45
CA ASP A 18 -3.06 6.30 8.21
C ASP A 18 -3.78 4.97 7.90
N GLU A 19 -5.05 5.07 7.49
CA GLU A 19 -5.80 3.97 6.88
C GLU A 19 -5.77 4.13 5.36
N ILE A 20 -5.29 3.10 4.67
CA ILE A 20 -5.17 3.11 3.21
C ILE A 20 -5.80 1.86 2.60
N PHE A 21 -6.46 2.03 1.46
CA PHE A 21 -6.89 0.91 0.64
C PHE A 21 -5.72 0.40 -0.21
N VAL A 22 -5.48 -0.90 -0.14
CA VAL A 22 -4.44 -1.59 -0.87
C VAL A 22 -5.02 -2.78 -1.63
N TYR A 23 -4.21 -3.36 -2.51
CA TYR A 23 -4.55 -4.62 -3.15
C TYR A 23 -4.75 -5.73 -2.12
N LYS A 24 -5.49 -6.77 -2.52
CA LYS A 24 -5.78 -7.91 -1.65
C LYS A 24 -4.48 -8.51 -1.09
N LEU A 25 -4.43 -8.64 0.23
CA LEU A 25 -3.35 -9.28 0.98
C LEU A 25 -3.83 -10.61 1.56
N ASP A 26 -2.90 -11.54 1.75
CA ASP A 26 -3.16 -12.80 2.44
C ASP A 26 -3.20 -12.56 3.96
N GLY A 27 -4.26 -12.99 4.63
CA GLY A 27 -4.49 -12.79 6.07
C GLY A 27 -5.97 -12.66 6.40
N LYS A 28 -6.28 -12.41 7.67
CA LYS A 28 -7.61 -12.09 8.20
C LYS A 28 -7.62 -10.70 8.84
N GLU A 29 -8.82 -10.18 9.09
CA GLU A 29 -9.00 -8.96 9.87
C GLU A 29 -8.34 -9.09 11.24
N GLY A 30 -7.58 -8.07 11.64
CA GLY A 30 -6.77 -8.06 12.86
C GLY A 30 -5.36 -8.64 12.71
N ASP A 31 -5.02 -9.29 11.59
CA ASP A 31 -3.67 -9.81 11.38
C ASP A 31 -2.66 -8.67 11.15
N LYS A 32 -1.48 -8.82 11.76
CA LYS A 32 -0.36 -7.88 11.58
C LYS A 32 0.47 -8.30 10.38
N ILE A 33 0.74 -7.35 9.49
CA ILE A 33 1.59 -7.52 8.31
C ILE A 33 2.77 -6.56 8.41
N THR A 34 3.93 -7.02 7.96
CA THR A 34 5.16 -6.22 7.89
C THR A 34 5.61 -6.06 6.45
N PHE A 35 6.06 -4.87 6.11
CA PHE A 35 6.56 -4.52 4.78
C PHE A 35 8.02 -4.08 4.88
N ASP A 36 8.91 -4.88 4.29
CA ASP A 36 10.36 -4.64 4.29
C ASP A 36 10.81 -3.76 3.10
N LYS A 37 9.95 -3.59 2.10
CA LYS A 37 10.23 -2.78 0.91
C LYS A 37 9.83 -1.33 1.13
N VAL A 38 10.64 -0.62 1.91
CA VAL A 38 10.51 0.82 2.12
C VAL A 38 11.48 1.55 1.18
N LEU A 39 10.95 2.40 0.31
CA LEU A 39 11.72 3.07 -0.75
C LEU A 39 12.27 4.42 -0.29
N LEU A 40 11.51 5.12 0.56
CA LEU A 40 11.86 6.45 1.04
C LEU A 40 11.25 6.66 2.43
N VAL A 41 12.00 7.33 3.30
CA VAL A 41 11.50 7.81 4.59
C VAL A 41 11.83 9.30 4.70
N SER A 42 10.85 10.11 5.06
CA SER A 42 10.99 11.55 5.22
C SER A 42 10.49 11.98 6.59
N ASP A 43 11.34 12.70 7.31
CA ASP A 43 11.09 13.26 8.62
C ASP A 43 11.41 14.76 8.65
N ALA A 44 11.32 15.40 9.82
CA ALA A 44 11.59 16.82 9.97
C ALA A 44 13.07 17.19 9.81
N THR A 45 13.97 16.20 9.85
CA THR A 45 15.43 16.37 9.79
C THR A 45 16.01 16.07 8.41
N GLY A 46 15.25 15.40 7.54
CA GLY A 46 15.65 15.16 6.16
C GLY A 46 14.85 14.05 5.47
N THR A 47 15.25 13.75 4.24
CA THR A 47 14.66 12.66 3.45
C THR A 47 15.72 11.64 3.10
N LYS A 48 15.50 10.38 3.49
CA LYS A 48 16.35 9.23 3.14
C LYS A 48 15.72 8.51 1.96
N VAL A 49 16.45 8.44 0.85
CA VAL A 49 16.03 7.73 -0.37
C VAL A 49 16.83 6.45 -0.49
N GLY A 50 16.14 5.33 -0.65
CA GLY A 50 16.76 4.02 -0.82
C GLY A 50 17.27 3.79 -2.25
N THR A 51 18.25 2.90 -2.39
CA THR A 51 18.76 2.42 -3.70
C THR A 51 18.97 0.91 -3.63
N PRO A 52 17.97 0.06 -3.87
CA PRO A 52 16.57 0.31 -4.24
C PRO A 52 15.60 0.42 -3.05
N LYS A 53 16.02 0.04 -1.84
CA LYS A 53 15.24 0.18 -0.60
C LYS A 53 16.10 0.85 0.48
N VAL A 54 15.46 1.37 1.52
CA VAL A 54 16.13 1.89 2.72
C VAL A 54 16.37 0.71 3.67
N ASP A 55 17.63 0.41 3.95
CA ASP A 55 17.98 -0.72 4.82
C ASP A 55 17.61 -0.46 6.29
N GLY A 56 17.15 -1.51 6.97
CA GLY A 56 16.81 -1.48 8.39
C GLY A 56 15.48 -0.79 8.73
N VAL A 57 14.68 -0.40 7.74
CA VAL A 57 13.35 0.18 7.95
C VAL A 57 12.28 -0.84 7.61
N VAL A 58 11.33 -1.03 8.52
CA VAL A 58 10.16 -1.89 8.35
C VAL A 58 8.92 -1.08 8.67
N VAL A 59 7.87 -1.23 7.85
CA VAL A 59 6.55 -0.67 8.14
C VAL A 59 5.62 -1.79 8.58
N SER A 60 5.12 -1.71 9.81
CA SER A 60 4.10 -2.61 10.33
C SER A 60 2.71 -2.02 10.16
N ALA A 61 1.77 -2.82 9.67
CA ALA A 61 0.37 -2.47 9.53
C ALA A 61 -0.53 -3.60 10.06
N THR A 62 -1.80 -3.31 10.27
CA THR A 62 -2.82 -4.29 10.66
C THR A 62 -3.91 -4.30 9.59
N ILE A 63 -4.40 -5.48 9.22
CA ILE A 63 -5.56 -5.59 8.34
C ILE A 63 -6.80 -5.16 9.11
N VAL A 64 -7.42 -4.06 8.70
CA VAL A 64 -8.67 -3.59 9.32
C VAL A 64 -9.86 -4.38 8.81
N GLU A 65 -10.02 -4.47 7.49
CA GLU A 65 -11.14 -5.14 6.84
C GLU A 65 -10.70 -5.74 5.48
N GLN A 66 -11.36 -6.81 5.03
CA GLN A 66 -11.27 -7.28 3.64
C GLN A 66 -12.57 -7.08 2.88
N LEU A 67 -12.61 -6.05 2.03
CA LEU A 67 -13.78 -5.72 1.23
C LEU A 67 -13.52 -5.81 -0.28
N LYS A 68 -14.61 -5.80 -1.04
CA LYS A 68 -14.60 -5.63 -2.49
C LYS A 68 -15.07 -4.22 -2.80
N ASP A 69 -14.38 -3.60 -3.75
CA ASP A 69 -14.79 -2.32 -4.29
C ASP A 69 -16.12 -2.42 -5.05
N ASP A 70 -16.70 -1.26 -5.36
CA ASP A 70 -17.97 -1.14 -6.03
C ASP A 70 -18.00 -1.89 -7.36
N LYS A 71 -19.17 -2.46 -7.67
CA LYS A 71 -19.35 -3.24 -8.89
C LYS A 71 -19.27 -2.34 -10.12
N VAL A 72 -18.20 -2.47 -10.89
CA VAL A 72 -18.05 -1.80 -12.19
C VAL A 72 -18.76 -2.60 -13.30
N ILE A 73 -19.74 -1.98 -13.97
CA ILE A 73 -20.46 -2.59 -15.10
C ILE A 73 -19.72 -2.31 -16.41
N VAL A 74 -19.04 -3.30 -16.96
CA VAL A 74 -18.37 -3.20 -18.27
C VAL A 74 -19.36 -3.57 -19.38
N PHE A 75 -20.18 -2.62 -19.83
CA PHE A 75 -21.10 -2.81 -20.94
C PHE A 75 -20.42 -2.44 -22.27
N LYS A 76 -20.33 -3.41 -23.19
CA LYS A 76 -19.86 -3.19 -24.56
C LYS A 76 -20.98 -3.50 -25.54
N LYS A 77 -21.36 -2.53 -26.37
CA LYS A 77 -22.35 -2.71 -27.44
C LYS A 77 -21.80 -2.17 -28.75
N LYS A 78 -21.77 -3.02 -29.77
CA LYS A 78 -21.46 -2.63 -31.13
C LYS A 78 -22.69 -2.89 -31.99
N ARG A 79 -23.21 -1.84 -32.62
CA ARG A 79 -24.46 -1.92 -33.41
C ARG A 79 -24.10 -2.28 -34.84
N ARG A 80 -24.70 -3.36 -35.37
CA ARG A 80 -24.46 -3.91 -36.73
C ARG A 80 -23.04 -4.45 -36.96
N LYS A 81 -22.29 -4.73 -35.90
CA LYS A 81 -21.00 -5.42 -35.91
C LYS A 81 -20.77 -6.09 -34.57
#